data_AF-A0AA85KHT0-F1
#
_entry.id   AF-A0AA85KHT0-F1
#
_cell.length_a   1.000
_cell.length_b   1.000
_cell.length_c   1.000
_cell.angle_alpha   90.00
_cell.angle_beta   90.00
_cell.angle_gamma   90.00
#
_symmetry.space_group_name_H-M   'P 1'
#
loop_
_entity.id
_entity.type
_entity.pdbx_description
1 polymer ?
#
loop_
_entity_poly.entity_id
_entity_poly.type
_entity_poly.pdbx_seq_one_letter_code
_entity_poly.pdbx_strand_id
1 'polypeptide(L)'
;MRNYKEFSFENPNNNACMDIRRVKLIRQPEWERLKSHLDMDSIEAAKIEEKKVQIEKIKAQSKEMVKNWTNTFLGARQKKLEDRANRIAEEEKAKLVIDREEEKFQAEQRKKAIEKAKLQLYYETDRVRNLHSGLNLTETLKERDMQLEFKHLKSKLDANKEKVYVENMKKSIEAAIKKEQEEAEKRREKNIQIAQELKAQINEHEVEKERQRAQLLAEGEELRRIAIADHLEREKLEQIYRDQMRKLTNEFHDQISGHKQMKEIEKLQDEEIEEKCRLFAAAKIKMTKMRIMKEREIFKQKEAELQKIQDYLSEKLKSAHENEEARFNRATAEKEAKYQLDEKEKLEKQAKIIREINEHRLHEIDRHRKELEKEKEAEYNEVRERIAAELAVAEYENACKAKRLEEIKGLSRQLLQESIDKRENAIEERKKEIEIAGNENKLIQIEENIFQDYAYRVINHCRANGRNVYPLEKAAHTGAMTGLGTGLPGKPSLVKADVNELNNTQTDDDLTNTEVNKSTNNNNINGSSSNSIVLNGNKTN
;
A
#
# COMPACT_ATOMS: atom_id res chain seq x y z
N MET A 1 -4.11 -49.02 -79.69
CA MET A 1 -4.73 -49.64 -80.89
C MET A 1 -3.64 -50.22 -81.79
N ARG A 2 -3.58 -51.56 -81.90
CA ARG A 2 -3.19 -52.33 -83.11
C ARG A 2 -3.43 -53.79 -82.76
N ASN A 3 -4.39 -54.41 -83.45
CA ASN A 3 -4.90 -55.73 -83.08
C ASN A 3 -3.92 -56.82 -83.51
N TYR A 4 -3.73 -57.83 -82.65
CA TYR A 4 -3.23 -59.12 -83.11
C TYR A 4 -4.29 -59.75 -84.02
N LYS A 5 -3.88 -60.16 -85.23
CA LYS A 5 -4.65 -61.04 -86.10
C LYS A 5 -3.96 -62.38 -86.11
N GLU A 6 -4.51 -63.33 -85.37
CA GLU A 6 -4.13 -64.73 -85.50
C GLU A 6 -4.65 -65.24 -86.86
N PHE A 7 -3.77 -65.79 -87.67
CA PHE A 7 -4.12 -66.44 -88.94
C PHE A 7 -4.09 -67.95 -88.72
N SER A 8 -5.27 -68.55 -88.55
CA SER A 8 -5.44 -70.01 -88.56
C SER A 8 -5.27 -70.54 -89.98
N PHE A 9 -4.27 -71.37 -90.22
CA PHE A 9 -4.03 -72.00 -91.51
C PHE A 9 -4.88 -73.28 -91.63
N GLU A 10 -5.89 -73.25 -92.50
CA GLU A 10 -6.69 -74.45 -92.81
C GLU A 10 -5.84 -75.46 -93.60
N ASN A 11 -6.04 -76.75 -93.30
CA ASN A 11 -5.27 -77.84 -93.89
C ASN A 11 -6.05 -78.48 -95.05
N PRO A 12 -5.70 -78.23 -96.33
CA PRO A 12 -6.46 -78.73 -97.47
C PRO A 12 -6.20 -80.23 -97.66
N ASN A 13 -7.21 -81.03 -97.31
CA ASN A 13 -7.20 -82.49 -97.42
C ASN A 13 -7.13 -82.91 -98.90
N ASN A 14 -5.96 -83.36 -99.37
CA ASN A 14 -5.68 -83.59 -100.79
C ASN A 14 -5.20 -85.02 -101.06
N ASN A 15 -6.16 -85.95 -101.19
CA ASN A 15 -5.92 -87.28 -101.74
C ASN A 15 -5.68 -87.20 -103.25
N ALA A 16 -4.42 -87.09 -103.67
CA ALA A 16 -4.01 -87.15 -105.07
C ALA A 16 -2.90 -88.19 -105.25
N CYS A 17 -3.21 -89.28 -105.98
CA CYS A 17 -2.24 -90.33 -106.31
C CYS A 17 -1.19 -89.78 -107.31
N MET A 18 0.10 -89.85 -106.95
CA MET A 18 1.21 -89.39 -107.78
C MET A 18 1.95 -90.57 -108.42
N ASP A 19 2.06 -90.57 -109.76
CA ASP A 19 2.70 -91.63 -110.54
C ASP A 19 4.24 -91.45 -110.63
N ILE A 20 4.99 -92.47 -110.21
CA ILE A 20 6.38 -92.36 -109.75
C ILE A 20 7.39 -92.52 -110.91
N ARG A 21 7.21 -91.82 -112.03
CA ARG A 21 8.04 -92.03 -113.25
C ARG A 21 8.71 -90.78 -113.86
N ARG A 22 8.76 -89.63 -113.18
CA ARG A 22 9.37 -88.38 -113.74
C ARG A 22 10.17 -87.52 -112.74
N VAL A 23 11.41 -87.90 -112.40
CA VAL A 23 12.40 -86.98 -111.80
C VAL A 23 13.82 -87.27 -112.33
N LYS A 24 14.60 -86.22 -112.64
CA LYS A 24 16.07 -86.26 -112.84
C LYS A 24 16.73 -85.29 -111.85
N LEU A 25 17.91 -85.64 -111.34
CA LEU A 25 18.61 -84.91 -110.27
C LEU A 25 19.79 -84.06 -110.80
N ILE A 26 19.98 -82.88 -110.21
CA ILE A 26 21.11 -81.94 -110.44
C ILE A 26 22.16 -82.11 -109.32
N ARG A 27 23.43 -81.75 -109.56
CA ARG A 27 24.54 -81.96 -108.61
C ARG A 27 24.77 -80.76 -107.68
N GLN A 28 25.23 -81.06 -106.46
CA GLN A 28 25.39 -80.11 -105.35
C GLN A 28 26.29 -78.87 -105.56
N PRO A 29 27.47 -78.90 -106.23
CA PRO A 29 28.37 -77.75 -106.22
C PRO A 29 27.85 -76.54 -107.01
N GLU A 30 26.94 -76.72 -107.97
CA GLU A 30 26.34 -75.61 -108.70
C GLU A 30 25.32 -74.83 -107.84
N TRP A 31 24.68 -75.51 -106.88
CA TRP A 31 23.71 -74.91 -105.96
C TRP A 31 24.35 -73.90 -105.00
N GLU A 32 25.49 -74.26 -104.40
CA GLU A 32 26.18 -73.42 -103.42
C GLU A 32 26.76 -72.14 -104.07
N ARG A 33 27.28 -72.25 -105.30
CA ARG A 33 27.71 -71.09 -106.08
C ARG A 33 26.54 -70.14 -106.38
N LEU A 34 25.41 -70.64 -106.87
CA LEU A 34 24.23 -69.83 -107.17
C LEU A 34 23.71 -69.10 -105.92
N LYS A 35 23.67 -69.79 -104.78
CA LYS A 35 23.29 -69.20 -103.49
C LYS A 35 24.20 -68.03 -103.11
N SER A 36 25.52 -68.21 -103.17
CA SER A 36 26.48 -67.16 -102.78
C SER A 36 26.39 -65.87 -103.60
N HIS A 37 25.93 -65.95 -104.86
CA HIS A 37 25.75 -64.77 -105.73
C HIS A 37 24.44 -64.03 -105.43
N LEU A 38 23.38 -64.76 -105.08
CA LEU A 38 22.10 -64.16 -104.66
C LEU A 38 22.21 -63.43 -103.31
N ASP A 39 23.10 -63.89 -102.42
CA ASP A 39 23.26 -63.32 -101.08
C ASP A 39 24.08 -61.99 -101.05
N MET A 40 24.74 -61.58 -102.16
CA MET A 40 25.65 -60.42 -102.15
C MET A 40 24.96 -59.06 -101.93
N ASP A 41 23.85 -58.77 -102.63
CA ASP A 41 23.12 -57.51 -102.47
C ASP A 41 22.57 -57.35 -101.04
N SER A 42 22.18 -58.46 -100.42
CA SER A 42 21.76 -58.51 -99.01
C SER A 42 22.89 -58.14 -98.05
N ILE A 43 24.11 -58.62 -98.33
CA ILE A 43 25.32 -58.31 -97.55
C ILE A 43 25.70 -56.82 -97.69
N GLU A 44 25.52 -56.20 -98.87
CA GLU A 44 25.78 -54.77 -99.04
C GLU A 44 24.75 -53.88 -98.35
N ALA A 45 23.45 -54.22 -98.45
CA ALA A 45 22.40 -53.52 -97.72
C ALA A 45 22.64 -53.56 -96.20
N ALA A 46 22.99 -54.73 -95.66
CA ALA A 46 23.33 -54.90 -94.25
C ALA A 46 24.50 -54.00 -93.80
N LYS A 47 25.57 -53.89 -94.61
CA LYS A 47 26.71 -52.99 -94.35
C LYS A 47 26.31 -51.50 -94.35
N ILE A 48 25.34 -51.09 -95.16
CA ILE A 48 24.83 -49.72 -95.18
C ILE A 48 23.97 -49.43 -93.94
N GLU A 49 23.10 -50.38 -93.55
CA GLU A 49 22.32 -50.30 -92.31
C GLU A 49 23.24 -50.19 -91.09
N GLU A 50 24.28 -51.03 -91.02
CA GLU A 50 25.26 -51.02 -89.94
C GLU A 50 25.99 -49.66 -89.85
N LYS A 51 26.39 -49.08 -90.98
CA LYS A 51 26.98 -47.73 -91.03
C LYS A 51 26.04 -46.64 -90.53
N LYS A 52 24.73 -46.69 -90.86
CA LYS A 52 23.75 -45.74 -90.30
C LYS A 52 23.64 -45.89 -88.80
N VAL A 53 23.52 -47.12 -88.29
CA VAL A 53 23.47 -47.41 -86.86
C VAL A 53 24.76 -46.95 -86.15
N GLN A 54 25.93 -47.08 -86.78
CA GLN A 54 27.20 -46.55 -86.27
C GLN A 54 27.19 -45.01 -86.22
N ILE A 55 26.72 -44.32 -87.28
CA ILE A 55 26.59 -42.85 -87.30
C ILE A 55 25.61 -42.36 -86.24
N GLU A 56 24.49 -43.05 -86.04
CA GLU A 56 23.51 -42.71 -84.99
C GLU A 56 24.08 -42.93 -83.58
N LYS A 57 24.82 -44.03 -83.36
CA LYS A 57 25.57 -44.26 -82.12
C LYS A 57 26.59 -43.14 -81.85
N ILE A 58 27.38 -42.75 -82.84
CA ILE A 58 28.36 -41.65 -82.74
C ILE A 58 27.64 -40.31 -82.45
N LYS A 59 26.48 -40.07 -83.09
CA LYS A 59 25.66 -38.87 -82.85
C LYS A 59 25.03 -38.85 -81.46
N ALA A 60 24.65 -40.00 -80.92
CA ALA A 60 24.17 -40.14 -79.55
C ALA A 60 25.31 -39.89 -78.54
N GLN A 61 26.45 -40.54 -78.71
CA GLN A 61 27.67 -40.31 -77.91
C GLN A 61 28.09 -38.83 -77.94
N SER A 62 28.09 -38.19 -79.11
CA SER A 62 28.43 -36.77 -79.26
C SER A 62 27.44 -35.86 -78.51
N LYS A 63 26.14 -36.15 -78.57
CA LYS A 63 25.12 -35.41 -77.79
C LYS A 63 25.31 -35.60 -76.29
N GLU A 64 25.64 -36.81 -75.86
CA GLU A 64 25.86 -37.13 -74.44
C GLU A 64 27.11 -36.45 -73.88
N MET A 65 28.21 -36.42 -74.65
CA MET A 65 29.40 -35.63 -74.32
C MET A 65 29.07 -34.13 -74.21
N VAL A 66 28.39 -33.57 -75.21
CA VAL A 66 28.05 -32.13 -75.27
C VAL A 66 27.03 -31.72 -74.21
N LYS A 67 26.17 -32.63 -73.73
CA LYS A 67 25.19 -32.36 -72.66
C LYS A 67 25.84 -31.78 -71.40
N ASN A 68 27.07 -32.22 -71.09
CA ASN A 68 27.80 -31.81 -69.90
C ASN A 68 28.74 -30.61 -70.15
N TRP A 69 28.73 -30.02 -71.36
CA TRP A 69 29.59 -28.89 -71.72
C TRP A 69 28.97 -27.55 -71.29
N THR A 70 29.47 -27.02 -70.19
CA THR A 70 29.11 -25.72 -69.61
C THR A 70 29.37 -24.52 -70.55
N ASN A 71 30.33 -24.65 -71.48
CA ASN A 71 30.71 -23.60 -72.43
C ASN A 71 29.81 -23.53 -73.69
N THR A 72 28.74 -24.31 -73.75
CA THR A 72 27.72 -24.17 -74.82
C THR A 72 26.73 -23.05 -74.49
N PHE A 73 26.06 -22.47 -75.49
CA PHE A 73 25.04 -21.44 -75.24
C PHE A 73 23.92 -21.90 -74.29
N LEU A 74 23.51 -23.18 -74.40
CA LEU A 74 22.51 -23.78 -73.50
C LEU A 74 23.09 -24.01 -72.10
N GLY A 75 24.32 -24.54 -71.98
CA GLY A 75 25.00 -24.71 -70.69
C GLY A 75 25.24 -23.40 -69.96
N ALA A 76 25.66 -22.34 -70.67
CA ALA A 76 25.85 -21.01 -70.11
C ALA A 76 24.53 -20.37 -69.68
N ARG A 77 23.43 -20.57 -70.44
CA ARG A 77 22.10 -20.11 -70.05
C ARG A 77 21.56 -20.88 -68.84
N GLN A 78 21.76 -22.20 -68.79
CA GLN A 78 21.38 -23.03 -67.65
C GLN A 78 22.14 -22.62 -66.41
N LYS A 79 23.47 -22.50 -66.47
CA LYS A 79 24.29 -22.00 -65.37
C LYS A 79 23.83 -20.62 -64.88
N LYS A 80 23.52 -19.68 -65.78
CA LYS A 80 22.99 -18.36 -65.38
C LYS A 80 21.62 -18.42 -64.69
N LEU A 81 20.80 -19.43 -64.98
CA LEU A 81 19.54 -19.68 -64.28
C LEU A 81 19.78 -20.34 -62.92
N GLU A 82 20.70 -21.29 -62.83
CA GLU A 82 21.13 -21.94 -61.58
C GLU A 82 21.79 -20.93 -60.63
N ASP A 83 22.73 -20.11 -61.11
CA ASP A 83 23.35 -19.02 -60.35
C ASP A 83 22.30 -18.00 -59.84
N ARG A 84 21.29 -17.68 -60.66
CA ARG A 84 20.16 -16.81 -60.22
C ARG A 84 19.30 -17.50 -59.17
N ALA A 85 18.99 -18.79 -59.33
CA ALA A 85 18.18 -19.55 -58.38
C ALA A 85 18.91 -19.72 -57.05
N ASN A 86 20.21 -20.03 -57.08
CA ASN A 86 21.08 -20.10 -55.91
C ASN A 86 21.11 -18.75 -55.18
N ARG A 87 21.30 -17.64 -55.89
CA ARG A 87 21.29 -16.30 -55.29
C ARG A 87 19.94 -15.96 -54.65
N ILE A 88 18.82 -16.27 -55.31
CA ILE A 88 17.48 -16.06 -54.71
C ILE A 88 17.30 -16.94 -53.47
N ALA A 89 17.72 -18.21 -53.51
CA ALA A 89 17.66 -19.10 -52.36
C ALA A 89 18.58 -18.66 -51.21
N GLU A 90 19.71 -18.01 -51.49
CA GLU A 90 20.58 -17.37 -50.49
C GLU A 90 19.94 -16.10 -49.91
N GLU A 91 19.37 -15.24 -50.75
CA GLU A 91 18.60 -14.05 -50.34
C GLU A 91 17.38 -14.44 -49.46
N GLU A 92 16.67 -15.52 -49.79
CA GLU A 92 15.56 -16.06 -48.99
C GLU A 92 16.03 -16.68 -47.67
N LYS A 93 17.13 -17.46 -47.68
CA LYS A 93 17.74 -17.97 -46.44
C LYS A 93 18.17 -16.84 -45.51
N ALA A 94 18.73 -15.75 -46.05
CA ALA A 94 19.10 -14.58 -45.26
C ALA A 94 17.87 -13.91 -44.62
N LYS A 95 16.78 -13.73 -45.36
CA LYS A 95 15.50 -13.24 -44.81
C LYS A 95 14.96 -14.15 -43.70
N LEU A 96 14.92 -15.47 -43.95
CA LEU A 96 14.48 -16.45 -42.95
C LEU A 96 15.38 -16.54 -41.70
N VAL A 97 16.63 -16.05 -41.76
CA VAL A 97 17.49 -15.87 -40.58
C VAL A 97 17.08 -14.60 -39.83
N ILE A 98 16.92 -13.47 -40.54
CA ILE A 98 16.45 -12.20 -39.95
C ILE A 98 15.08 -12.36 -39.29
N ASP A 99 14.11 -12.99 -39.96
CA ASP A 99 12.77 -13.23 -39.42
C ASP A 99 12.83 -14.07 -38.13
N ARG A 100 13.72 -15.07 -38.07
CA ARG A 100 13.93 -15.91 -36.88
C ARG A 100 14.66 -15.18 -35.76
N GLU A 101 15.54 -14.23 -36.08
CA GLU A 101 16.23 -13.38 -35.09
C GLU A 101 15.28 -12.34 -34.50
N GLU A 102 14.45 -11.71 -35.35
CA GLU A 102 13.40 -10.78 -34.93
C GLU A 102 12.31 -11.50 -34.13
N GLU A 103 11.87 -12.70 -34.53
CA GLU A 103 10.93 -13.52 -33.74
C GLU A 103 11.50 -13.83 -32.35
N LYS A 104 12.78 -14.22 -32.25
CA LYS A 104 13.45 -14.43 -30.96
C LYS A 104 13.51 -13.15 -30.13
N PHE A 105 13.86 -12.01 -30.74
CA PHE A 105 13.92 -10.72 -30.05
C PHE A 105 12.54 -10.31 -29.53
N GLN A 106 11.50 -10.41 -30.34
CA GLN A 106 10.12 -10.13 -29.94
C GLN A 106 9.63 -11.10 -28.85
N ALA A 107 9.95 -12.39 -28.95
CA ALA A 107 9.64 -13.38 -27.92
C ALA A 107 10.36 -13.07 -26.59
N GLU A 108 11.62 -12.64 -26.63
CA GLU A 108 12.34 -12.15 -25.44
C GLU A 108 11.72 -10.89 -24.85
N GLN A 109 11.38 -9.90 -25.67
CA GLN A 109 10.76 -8.66 -25.20
C GLN A 109 9.39 -8.93 -24.56
N ARG A 110 8.58 -9.81 -25.20
CA ARG A 110 7.32 -10.30 -24.63
C ARG A 110 7.54 -11.07 -23.32
N LYS A 111 8.56 -11.92 -23.25
CA LYS A 111 8.94 -12.66 -22.03
C LYS A 111 9.32 -11.69 -20.90
N LYS A 112 10.20 -10.72 -21.15
CA LYS A 112 10.60 -9.67 -20.18
C LYS A 112 9.40 -8.85 -19.69
N ALA A 113 8.46 -8.51 -20.59
CA ALA A 113 7.24 -7.80 -20.22
C ALA A 113 6.32 -8.66 -19.32
N ILE A 114 6.14 -9.94 -19.64
CA ILE A 114 5.36 -10.89 -18.83
C ILE A 114 6.03 -11.14 -17.47
N GLU A 115 7.35 -11.29 -17.42
CA GLU A 115 8.11 -11.47 -16.18
C GLU A 115 8.02 -10.23 -15.28
N LYS A 116 8.12 -9.02 -15.86
CA LYS A 116 7.89 -7.76 -15.13
C LYS A 116 6.46 -7.69 -14.57
N ALA A 117 5.44 -8.03 -15.36
CA ALA A 117 4.05 -8.04 -14.91
C ALA A 117 3.81 -9.06 -13.79
N LYS A 118 4.37 -10.28 -13.91
CA LYS A 118 4.34 -11.30 -12.84
C LYS A 118 5.00 -10.80 -11.56
N LEU A 119 6.14 -10.12 -11.66
CA LEU A 119 6.83 -9.56 -10.50
C LEU A 119 6.02 -8.44 -9.83
N GLN A 120 5.36 -7.59 -10.61
CA GLN A 120 4.48 -6.53 -10.10
C GLN A 120 3.28 -7.14 -9.35
N LEU A 121 2.57 -8.09 -9.95
CA LEU A 121 1.47 -8.81 -9.30
C LEU A 121 1.92 -9.52 -8.02
N TYR A 122 3.10 -10.15 -8.03
CA TYR A 122 3.68 -10.79 -6.84
C TYR A 122 3.97 -9.79 -5.72
N TYR A 123 4.55 -8.62 -6.03
CA TYR A 123 4.77 -7.55 -5.06
C TYR A 123 3.48 -6.88 -4.57
N GLU A 124 2.42 -6.91 -5.37
CA GLU A 124 1.11 -6.40 -5.01
C GLU A 124 0.36 -7.34 -4.05
N THR A 125 0.79 -8.60 -3.87
CA THR A 125 0.22 -9.51 -2.85
C THR A 125 0.39 -8.96 -1.43
N ASP A 126 -0.63 -9.15 -0.58
CA ASP A 126 -0.62 -8.65 0.80
C ASP A 126 0.56 -9.22 1.63
N ARG A 127 0.97 -10.47 1.36
CA ARG A 127 2.13 -11.13 2.00
C ARG A 127 3.41 -10.34 1.72
N VAL A 128 3.69 -10.04 0.46
CA VAL A 128 4.89 -9.32 0.05
C VAL A 128 4.83 -7.85 0.47
N ARG A 129 3.66 -7.20 0.36
CA ARG A 129 3.46 -5.82 0.83
C ARG A 129 3.72 -5.67 2.33
N ASN A 130 3.29 -6.63 3.15
CA ASN A 130 3.58 -6.67 4.58
C ASN A 130 5.08 -6.89 4.86
N LEU A 131 5.75 -7.75 4.10
CA LEU A 131 7.20 -7.95 4.19
C LEU A 131 7.98 -6.69 3.79
N HIS A 132 7.58 -5.98 2.73
CA HIS A 132 8.17 -4.69 2.33
C HIS A 132 7.90 -3.58 3.35
N SER A 133 6.72 -3.55 3.98
CA SER A 133 6.45 -2.65 5.12
C SER A 133 7.41 -2.94 6.29
N GLY A 134 7.63 -4.22 6.59
CA GLY A 134 8.66 -4.67 7.54
C GLY A 134 10.07 -4.22 7.14
N LEU A 135 10.44 -4.34 5.86
CA LEU A 135 11.73 -3.90 5.32
C LEU A 135 11.97 -2.40 5.55
N ASN A 136 11.00 -1.56 5.19
CA ASN A 136 11.06 -0.11 5.41
C ASN A 136 11.21 0.23 6.90
N LEU A 137 10.57 -0.53 7.80
CA LEU A 137 10.77 -0.38 9.23
C LEU A 137 12.19 -0.77 9.67
N THR A 138 12.82 -1.79 9.07
CA THR A 138 14.23 -2.12 9.38
C THR A 138 15.20 -1.01 8.95
N GLU A 139 14.93 -0.32 7.85
CA GLU A 139 15.77 0.76 7.33
C GLU A 139 15.60 2.03 8.16
N THR A 140 14.37 2.45 8.45
CA THR A 140 14.10 3.60 9.34
C THR A 140 14.65 3.39 10.76
N LEU A 141 14.65 2.16 11.29
CA LEU A 141 15.33 1.85 12.55
C LEU A 141 16.85 2.00 12.45
N LYS A 142 17.47 1.58 11.34
CA LYS A 142 18.93 1.78 11.14
C LYS A 142 19.29 3.26 11.01
N GLU A 143 18.45 4.05 10.32
CA GLU A 143 18.58 5.51 10.26
C GLU A 143 18.42 6.15 11.65
N ARG A 144 17.47 5.67 12.46
CA ARG A 144 17.25 6.11 13.84
C ARG A 144 18.51 5.93 14.69
N ASP A 145 19.17 4.77 14.59
CA ASP A 145 20.40 4.49 15.32
C ASP A 145 21.52 5.46 14.89
N MET A 146 21.73 5.65 13.58
CA MET A 146 22.71 6.61 13.07
C MET A 146 22.43 8.06 13.52
N GLN A 147 21.15 8.47 13.59
CA GLN A 147 20.77 9.78 14.14
C GLN A 147 21.08 9.91 15.64
N LEU A 148 20.93 8.83 16.42
CA LEU A 148 21.25 8.82 17.85
C LEU A 148 22.76 8.90 18.07
N GLU A 149 23.56 8.14 17.31
CA GLU A 149 25.02 8.23 17.30
C GLU A 149 25.50 9.64 16.93
N PHE A 150 24.95 10.22 15.86
CA PHE A 150 25.27 11.59 15.43
C PHE A 150 24.90 12.63 16.49
N LYS A 151 23.71 12.52 17.11
CA LYS A 151 23.27 13.41 18.20
C LYS A 151 24.21 13.33 19.41
N HIS A 152 24.66 12.13 19.76
CA HIS A 152 25.60 11.90 20.85
C HIS A 152 27.00 12.46 20.55
N LEU A 153 27.50 12.28 19.32
CA LEU A 153 28.76 12.90 18.87
C LEU A 153 28.67 14.44 18.89
N LYS A 154 27.57 15.01 18.40
CA LYS A 154 27.32 16.46 18.46
C LYS A 154 27.32 16.97 19.90
N SER A 155 26.59 16.30 20.79
CA SER A 155 26.56 16.65 22.23
C SER A 155 27.95 16.63 22.88
N LYS A 156 28.76 15.60 22.61
CA LYS A 156 30.17 15.54 23.08
C LYS A 156 31.01 16.69 22.53
N LEU A 157 30.84 17.04 21.26
CA LEU A 157 31.58 18.10 20.59
C LEU A 157 31.18 19.48 21.12
N ASP A 158 29.89 19.73 21.37
CA ASP A 158 29.41 20.97 21.95
C ASP A 158 29.85 21.12 23.42
N ALA A 159 29.80 20.04 24.22
CA ALA A 159 30.37 20.03 25.58
C ALA A 159 31.90 20.29 25.60
N ASN A 160 32.63 19.87 24.57
CA ASN A 160 34.06 20.18 24.44
C ASN A 160 34.30 21.64 24.04
N LYS A 161 33.46 22.23 23.17
CA LYS A 161 33.51 23.69 22.90
C LYS A 161 33.25 24.50 24.16
N GLU A 162 32.26 24.12 24.96
CA GLU A 162 31.91 24.80 26.20
C GLU A 162 33.08 24.77 27.20
N LYS A 163 33.75 23.61 27.37
CA LYS A 163 34.98 23.51 28.17
C LYS A 163 36.07 24.47 27.69
N VAL A 164 36.33 24.54 26.38
CA VAL A 164 37.33 25.45 25.81
C VAL A 164 36.94 26.92 26.02
N TYR A 165 35.66 27.26 25.89
CA TYR A 165 35.14 28.60 26.16
C TYR A 165 35.31 29.00 27.63
N VAL A 166 34.92 28.14 28.57
CA VAL A 166 35.09 28.35 30.01
C VAL A 166 36.57 28.50 30.37
N GLU A 167 37.45 27.69 29.79
CA GLU A 167 38.89 27.77 30.04
C GLU A 167 39.52 29.07 29.50
N ASN A 168 39.08 29.55 28.34
CA ASN A 168 39.49 30.86 27.82
C ASN A 168 38.94 32.01 28.68
N MET A 169 37.71 31.90 29.19
CA MET A 169 37.12 32.87 30.11
C MET A 169 37.92 32.97 31.42
N LYS A 170 38.28 31.83 32.03
CA LYS A 170 39.16 31.80 33.22
C LYS A 170 40.49 32.51 32.96
N LYS A 171 41.18 32.20 31.86
CA LYS A 171 42.44 32.85 31.48
C LYS A 171 42.29 34.36 31.30
N SER A 172 41.15 34.82 30.75
CA SER A 172 40.85 36.25 30.64
C SER A 172 40.62 36.90 32.00
N ILE A 173 39.94 36.23 32.93
CA ILE A 173 39.74 36.71 34.31
C ILE A 173 41.07 36.74 35.08
N GLU A 174 41.88 35.69 34.98
CA GLU A 174 43.22 35.63 35.59
C GLU A 174 44.14 36.74 35.06
N ALA A 175 44.10 37.03 33.77
CA ALA A 175 44.85 38.13 33.18
C ALA A 175 44.37 39.51 33.67
N ALA A 176 43.05 39.69 33.83
CA ALA A 176 42.48 40.92 34.39
C ALA A 176 42.88 41.11 35.87
N ILE A 177 42.81 40.05 36.69
CA ILE A 177 43.24 40.07 38.10
C ILE A 177 44.72 40.42 38.21
N LYS A 178 45.59 39.81 37.39
CA LYS A 178 47.03 40.15 37.37
C LYS A 178 47.27 41.62 37.01
N LYS A 179 46.57 42.15 36.01
CA LYS A 179 46.67 43.57 35.63
C LYS A 179 46.20 44.50 36.75
N GLU A 180 45.11 44.16 37.45
CA GLU A 180 44.63 44.93 38.61
C GLU A 180 45.63 44.89 39.78
N GLN A 181 46.26 43.74 40.03
CA GLN A 181 47.34 43.60 41.01
C GLN A 181 48.54 44.48 40.66
N GLU A 182 49.04 44.43 39.43
CA GLU A 182 50.14 45.31 38.98
C GLU A 182 49.79 46.80 39.08
N GLU A 183 48.56 47.19 38.76
CA GLU A 183 48.11 48.58 38.91
C GLU A 183 47.95 49.00 40.38
N ALA A 184 47.57 48.08 41.26
CA ALA A 184 47.49 48.31 42.70
C ALA A 184 48.89 48.41 43.35
N GLU A 185 49.85 47.62 42.89
CA GLU A 185 51.26 47.72 43.27
C GLU A 185 51.86 49.05 42.83
N LYS A 186 51.68 49.45 41.56
CA LYS A 186 52.12 50.77 41.05
C LYS A 186 51.46 51.94 41.80
N ARG A 187 50.20 51.80 42.22
CA ARG A 187 49.53 52.78 43.12
C ARG A 187 50.16 52.81 44.50
N ARG A 188 50.49 51.65 45.08
CA ARG A 188 51.16 51.54 46.38
C ARG A 188 52.57 52.14 46.36
N GLU A 189 53.36 51.87 45.32
CA GLU A 189 54.69 52.44 45.11
C GLU A 189 54.64 53.97 45.06
N LYS A 190 53.75 54.54 44.25
CA LYS A 190 53.54 56.00 44.18
C LYS A 190 53.13 56.60 45.53
N ASN A 191 52.22 55.94 46.26
CA ASN A 191 51.83 56.41 47.59
C ASN A 191 53.00 56.37 48.60
N ILE A 192 53.91 55.39 48.48
CA ILE A 192 55.13 55.32 49.29
C ILE A 192 56.10 56.46 48.91
N GLN A 193 56.28 56.74 47.61
CA GLN A 193 57.10 57.86 47.12
C GLN A 193 56.57 59.20 47.62
N ILE A 194 55.27 59.47 47.46
CA ILE A 194 54.61 60.70 47.97
C ILE A 194 54.77 60.82 49.49
N ALA A 195 54.65 59.72 50.24
CA ALA A 195 54.87 59.74 51.69
C ALA A 195 56.32 60.04 52.08
N GLN A 196 57.30 59.61 51.27
CA GLN A 196 58.72 59.94 51.45
C GLN A 196 58.99 61.42 51.13
N GLU A 197 58.42 61.95 50.04
CA GLU A 197 58.52 63.36 49.63
C GLU A 197 57.91 64.30 50.69
N LEU A 198 56.69 63.99 51.17
CA LEU A 198 56.04 64.76 52.24
C LEU A 198 56.86 64.74 53.54
N LYS A 199 57.47 63.59 53.88
CA LYS A 199 58.36 63.49 55.05
C LYS A 199 59.61 64.36 54.88
N ALA A 200 60.18 64.43 53.67
CA ALA A 200 61.30 65.32 53.38
C ALA A 200 60.91 66.80 53.51
N GLN A 201 59.75 67.19 52.96
CA GLN A 201 59.22 68.57 53.08
C GLN A 201 58.95 68.98 54.54
N ILE A 202 58.42 68.08 55.37
CA ILE A 202 58.22 68.35 56.81
C ILE A 202 59.56 68.61 57.48
N ASN A 203 60.58 67.76 57.24
CA ASN A 203 61.91 67.95 57.81
C ASN A 203 62.55 69.28 57.34
N GLU A 204 62.41 69.65 56.06
CA GLU A 204 62.92 70.90 55.51
C GLU A 204 62.25 72.12 56.15
N HIS A 205 60.93 72.08 56.32
CA HIS A 205 60.17 73.12 57.02
C HIS A 205 60.51 73.21 58.52
N GLU A 206 60.83 72.10 59.18
CA GLU A 206 61.34 72.10 60.56
C GLU A 206 62.71 72.79 60.65
N VAL A 207 63.65 72.47 59.76
CA VAL A 207 64.97 73.11 59.68
C VAL A 207 64.86 74.62 59.41
N GLU A 208 64.01 75.04 58.47
CA GLU A 208 63.81 76.47 58.18
C GLU A 208 63.13 77.20 59.35
N LYS A 209 62.22 76.54 60.08
CA LYS A 209 61.63 77.07 61.32
C LYS A 209 62.66 77.20 62.45
N GLU A 210 63.62 76.28 62.56
CA GLU A 210 64.75 76.41 63.49
C GLU A 210 65.67 77.58 63.10
N ARG A 211 65.94 77.75 61.81
CA ARG A 211 66.71 78.88 61.28
C ARG A 211 66.04 80.23 61.58
N GLN A 212 64.73 80.35 61.36
CA GLN A 212 63.96 81.55 61.69
C GLN A 212 63.97 81.84 63.20
N ARG A 213 63.87 80.81 64.05
CA ARG A 213 64.02 80.97 65.51
C ARG A 213 65.41 81.49 65.89
N ALA A 214 66.47 81.00 65.25
CA ALA A 214 67.83 81.48 65.49
C ALA A 214 68.01 82.95 65.05
N GLN A 215 67.42 83.35 63.91
CA GLN A 215 67.41 84.74 63.45
C GLN A 215 66.66 85.66 64.43
N LEU A 216 65.44 85.30 64.84
CA LEU A 216 64.66 86.06 65.83
C LEU A 216 65.38 86.17 67.19
N LEU A 217 66.14 85.15 67.60
CA LEU A 217 66.96 85.21 68.81
C LEU A 217 68.07 86.26 68.68
N ALA A 218 68.79 86.27 67.55
CA ALA A 218 69.87 87.21 67.27
C ALA A 218 69.36 88.65 67.10
N GLU A 219 68.26 88.86 66.39
CA GLU A 219 67.56 90.16 66.31
C GLU A 219 67.11 90.63 67.69
N GLY A 220 66.57 89.72 68.51
CA GLY A 220 66.20 90.02 69.90
C GLY A 220 67.39 90.37 70.80
N GLU A 221 68.58 89.84 70.55
CA GLU A 221 69.82 90.26 71.22
C GLU A 221 70.26 91.66 70.77
N GLU A 222 70.19 91.96 69.48
CA GLU A 222 70.57 93.27 68.95
C GLU A 222 69.61 94.37 69.43
N LEU A 223 68.30 94.11 69.43
CA LEU A 223 67.30 95.00 70.02
C LEU A 223 67.56 95.27 71.52
N ARG A 224 68.06 94.28 72.27
CA ARG A 224 68.48 94.50 73.67
C ARG A 224 69.70 95.42 73.77
N ARG A 225 70.67 95.31 72.86
CA ARG A 225 71.84 96.21 72.81
C ARG A 225 71.42 97.64 72.50
N ILE A 226 70.54 97.83 71.50
CA ILE A 226 69.98 99.14 71.14
C ILE A 226 69.22 99.75 72.31
N ALA A 227 68.33 99.00 72.96
CA ALA A 227 67.57 99.49 74.11
C ALA A 227 68.45 99.93 75.29
N ILE A 228 69.59 99.28 75.52
CA ILE A 228 70.58 99.68 76.54
C ILE A 228 71.30 100.98 76.11
N ALA A 229 71.64 101.12 74.83
CA ALA A 229 72.25 102.35 74.30
C ALA A 229 71.29 103.55 74.41
N ASP A 230 70.04 103.39 73.97
CA ASP A 230 68.98 104.40 74.07
C ASP A 230 68.74 104.84 75.53
N HIS A 231 68.79 103.91 76.49
CA HIS A 231 68.66 104.22 77.91
C HIS A 231 69.82 105.11 78.40
N LEU A 232 71.06 104.76 78.06
CA LEU A 232 72.25 105.54 78.40
C LEU A 232 72.27 106.92 77.73
N GLU A 233 71.69 107.06 76.53
CA GLU A 233 71.51 108.36 75.88
C GLU A 233 70.44 109.21 76.57
N ARG A 234 69.32 108.59 76.98
CA ARG A 234 68.29 109.27 77.79
C ARG A 234 68.82 109.77 79.12
N GLU A 235 69.64 108.99 79.83
CA GLU A 235 70.27 109.44 81.09
C GLU A 235 71.20 110.64 80.89
N LYS A 236 71.97 110.68 79.78
CA LYS A 236 72.79 111.84 79.42
C LYS A 236 71.94 113.07 79.10
N LEU A 237 70.85 112.89 78.33
CA LEU A 237 69.89 113.95 78.01
C LEU A 237 69.20 114.49 79.27
N GLU A 238 68.84 113.63 80.23
CA GLU A 238 68.31 114.06 81.52
C GLU A 238 69.32 114.86 82.34
N GLN A 239 70.60 114.50 82.34
CA GLN A 239 71.64 115.28 83.01
C GLN A 239 71.75 116.69 82.41
N ILE A 240 71.78 116.79 81.08
CA ILE A 240 71.76 118.08 80.36
C ILE A 240 70.50 118.89 80.70
N TYR A 241 69.34 118.23 80.76
CA TYR A 241 68.07 118.87 81.11
C TYR A 241 68.06 119.38 82.55
N ARG A 242 68.57 118.62 83.53
CA ARG A 242 68.69 119.05 84.94
C ARG A 242 69.61 120.27 85.08
N ASP A 243 70.66 120.37 84.26
CA ASP A 243 71.55 121.54 84.22
C ASP A 243 70.89 122.76 83.58
N GLN A 244 70.08 122.57 82.54
CA GLN A 244 69.25 123.63 81.96
C GLN A 244 68.16 124.10 82.94
N MET A 245 67.47 123.17 83.62
CA MET A 245 66.46 123.50 84.64
C MET A 245 67.04 124.27 85.81
N ARG A 246 68.29 124.00 86.23
CA ARG A 246 68.98 124.83 87.25
C ARG A 246 69.19 126.27 86.79
N LYS A 247 69.58 126.50 85.53
CA LYS A 247 69.71 127.86 84.96
C LYS A 247 68.34 128.55 84.87
N LEU A 248 67.35 127.85 84.33
CA LEU A 248 65.98 128.35 84.17
C LEU A 248 65.29 128.63 85.53
N THR A 249 65.64 127.91 86.59
CA THR A 249 65.12 128.18 87.95
C THR A 249 65.66 129.52 88.49
N ASN A 250 66.91 129.88 88.20
CA ASN A 250 67.45 131.18 88.54
C ASN A 250 66.71 132.29 87.75
N GLU A 251 66.54 132.11 86.44
CA GLU A 251 65.79 133.04 85.57
C GLU A 251 64.31 133.19 85.97
N PHE A 252 63.65 132.12 86.43
CA PHE A 252 62.28 132.20 86.95
C PHE A 252 62.19 132.87 88.32
N HIS A 253 63.25 132.82 89.15
CA HIS A 253 63.30 133.61 90.38
C HIS A 253 63.23 135.12 90.05
N ASP A 254 63.93 135.52 88.98
CA ASP A 254 63.85 136.88 88.44
C ASP A 254 62.46 137.18 87.84
N GLN A 255 61.87 136.29 87.05
CA GLN A 255 60.55 136.53 86.41
C GLN A 255 59.34 136.50 87.37
N ILE A 256 59.37 135.68 88.44
CA ILE A 256 58.28 135.64 89.43
C ILE A 256 58.21 136.95 90.23
N SER A 257 59.31 137.70 90.32
CA SER A 257 59.30 139.08 90.82
C SER A 257 58.43 140.01 89.96
N GLY A 258 58.31 139.73 88.65
CA GLY A 258 57.50 140.49 87.69
C GLY A 258 56.05 140.00 87.52
N HIS A 259 55.80 138.69 87.34
CA HIS A 259 54.47 138.23 86.89
C HIS A 259 53.35 138.30 87.95
N LYS A 260 53.66 138.63 89.21
CA LYS A 260 52.64 139.02 90.22
C LYS A 260 51.78 140.24 89.81
N GLN A 261 52.14 140.92 88.73
CA GLN A 261 51.53 142.18 88.29
C GLN A 261 50.31 142.05 87.31
N MET A 262 49.80 140.85 86.94
CA MET A 262 48.98 140.75 85.70
C MET A 262 47.70 139.86 85.62
N LYS A 263 47.28 139.03 86.61
CA LYS A 263 46.44 137.82 86.32
C LYS A 263 44.92 137.84 86.70
N GLU A 264 44.18 138.93 86.49
CA GLU A 264 42.89 139.19 87.16
C GLU A 264 41.56 139.00 86.29
N ILE A 265 41.31 137.86 85.55
CA ILE A 265 40.29 137.77 84.41
C ILE A 265 39.22 136.58 84.28
N GLU A 266 39.28 135.68 83.26
CA GLU A 266 38.15 135.22 82.34
C GLU A 266 37.53 133.77 82.46
N LYS A 267 36.43 133.35 81.72
CA LYS A 267 35.89 131.93 81.79
C LYS A 267 34.99 131.09 80.77
N LEU A 268 33.80 131.44 80.22
CA LEU A 268 32.65 130.45 80.03
C LEU A 268 31.84 130.44 78.66
N GLN A 269 31.30 129.27 78.16
CA GLN A 269 30.27 129.08 77.06
C GLN A 269 29.43 127.73 77.08
N ASP A 270 28.71 127.30 75.99
CA ASP A 270 27.37 126.57 75.96
C ASP A 270 27.26 125.15 75.23
N GLU A 271 26.05 124.51 75.14
CA GLU A 271 25.76 123.08 74.70
C GLU A 271 24.26 122.77 74.21
N GLU A 272 23.97 121.80 73.27
CA GLU A 272 22.58 121.38 72.77
C GLU A 272 22.46 120.13 71.76
N ILE A 273 21.24 119.58 71.49
CA ILE A 273 20.66 118.79 70.30
C ILE A 273 20.75 117.21 70.13
N GLU A 274 19.63 116.42 69.85
CA GLU A 274 19.49 115.10 69.02
C GLU A 274 18.15 114.20 69.12
N GLU A 275 17.63 113.45 68.04
CA GLU A 275 16.79 112.14 67.97
C GLU A 275 15.74 111.85 66.77
N LYS A 276 15.54 110.57 66.25
CA LYS A 276 14.30 109.84 65.62
C LYS A 276 14.48 108.81 64.41
N CYS A 277 13.84 107.59 64.39
CA CYS A 277 13.25 106.79 63.22
C CYS A 277 13.13 105.21 63.32
N ARG A 278 11.97 104.55 63.04
CA ARG A 278 11.77 103.04 62.93
C ARG A 278 10.38 102.63 62.31
N LEU A 279 10.22 101.51 61.54
CA LEU A 279 8.86 100.93 61.20
C LEU A 279 8.64 99.45 60.66
N PHE A 280 9.17 99.02 59.50
CA PHE A 280 8.32 98.62 58.32
C PHE A 280 7.96 97.12 57.94
N ALA A 281 7.99 96.08 58.79
CA ALA A 281 8.27 94.67 58.33
C ALA A 281 7.15 93.62 57.97
N ALA A 282 5.83 93.87 57.97
CA ALA A 282 4.84 92.80 58.31
C ALA A 282 4.06 91.98 57.21
N ALA A 283 4.17 92.23 55.90
CA ALA A 283 3.06 91.89 54.97
C ALA A 283 3.01 90.49 54.24
N LYS A 284 4.08 89.67 54.19
CA LYS A 284 4.29 88.73 53.06
C LYS A 284 3.74 87.28 53.17
N ILE A 285 3.14 86.85 54.28
CA ILE A 285 3.04 85.41 54.63
C ILE A 285 1.74 84.68 54.17
N LYS A 286 0.66 85.39 53.79
CA LYS A 286 -0.70 84.80 53.77
C LYS A 286 -1.12 83.99 52.53
N MET A 287 -0.28 83.87 51.49
CA MET A 287 -0.75 83.55 50.12
C MET A 287 -0.69 82.06 49.69
N THR A 288 0.10 81.20 50.35
CA THR A 288 0.56 79.92 49.74
C THR A 288 -0.32 78.68 50.01
N LYS A 289 -1.31 78.75 50.92
CA LYS A 289 -1.93 77.54 51.52
C LYS A 289 -3.11 76.91 50.74
N MET A 290 -3.58 77.52 49.65
CA MET A 290 -4.85 77.13 48.98
C MET A 290 -4.74 76.15 47.79
N ARG A 291 -3.54 75.78 47.33
CA ARG A 291 -3.36 75.13 46.00
C ARG A 291 -3.38 73.59 45.98
N ILE A 292 -3.16 72.91 47.11
CA ILE A 292 -2.74 71.49 47.12
C ILE A 292 -3.89 70.46 47.24
N MET A 293 -5.12 70.88 47.60
CA MET A 293 -6.19 69.95 47.98
C MET A 293 -7.04 69.37 46.82
N LYS A 294 -6.76 69.69 45.55
CA LYS A 294 -7.72 69.43 44.43
C LYS A 294 -7.30 68.37 43.40
N GLU A 295 -6.09 67.81 43.48
CA GLU A 295 -5.53 66.94 42.42
C GLU A 295 -5.61 65.42 42.72
N ARG A 296 -6.03 64.99 43.93
CA ARG A 296 -5.99 63.56 44.34
C ARG A 296 -7.25 62.74 44.05
N GLU A 297 -8.37 63.35 43.67
CA GLU A 297 -9.65 62.64 43.45
C GLU A 297 -9.72 61.90 42.09
N ILE A 298 -9.02 62.39 41.06
CA ILE A 298 -9.28 62.04 39.65
C ILE A 298 -8.64 60.71 39.21
N PHE A 299 -7.63 60.21 39.94
CA PHE A 299 -6.79 59.10 39.45
C PHE A 299 -7.36 57.69 39.69
N LYS A 300 -8.37 57.52 40.57
CA LYS A 300 -8.86 56.19 40.99
C LYS A 300 -10.00 55.58 40.15
N GLN A 301 -10.52 56.29 39.15
CA GLN A 301 -11.67 55.82 38.36
C GLN A 301 -11.30 55.10 37.05
N LYS A 302 -10.03 55.10 36.62
CA LYS A 302 -9.62 54.60 35.29
C LYS A 302 -9.12 53.15 35.20
N GLU A 303 -8.98 52.45 36.32
CA GLU A 303 -8.32 51.13 36.34
C GLU A 303 -9.30 49.93 36.37
N ALA A 304 -10.61 50.19 36.52
CA ALA A 304 -11.65 49.15 36.62
C ALA A 304 -12.29 48.73 35.27
N GLU A 305 -12.00 49.43 34.18
CA GLU A 305 -12.61 49.16 32.86
C GLU A 305 -11.78 48.18 32.00
N LEU A 306 -10.53 47.90 32.38
CA LEU A 306 -9.55 47.15 31.58
C LEU A 306 -9.43 45.65 31.88
N GLN A 307 -10.44 45.04 32.53
CA GLN A 307 -10.51 43.58 32.76
C GLN A 307 -11.67 42.86 32.04
N LYS A 308 -12.52 43.56 31.27
CA LYS A 308 -13.60 42.96 30.46
C LYS A 308 -13.23 42.68 29.00
N ILE A 309 -11.94 42.75 28.68
CA ILE A 309 -11.39 42.50 27.32
C ILE A 309 -10.57 41.18 27.30
N GLN A 310 -10.54 40.45 28.41
CA GLN A 310 -10.02 39.07 28.46
C GLN A 310 -11.06 38.02 27.99
N ASP A 311 -12.31 38.43 27.75
CA ASP A 311 -13.37 37.61 27.12
C ASP A 311 -13.27 37.58 25.57
N TYR A 312 -12.09 37.89 25.03
CA TYR A 312 -11.74 37.73 23.62
C TYR A 312 -11.38 36.26 23.34
N LEU A 313 -12.27 35.57 22.64
CA LEU A 313 -11.97 34.44 21.75
C LEU A 313 -10.89 33.45 22.20
N SER A 314 -11.31 32.47 22.99
CA SER A 314 -11.01 31.07 22.65
C SER A 314 -12.29 30.27 22.80
N GLU A 315 -13.32 30.53 21.98
CA GLU A 315 -13.28 30.24 20.53
C GLU A 315 -12.91 28.77 20.25
N LYS A 316 -13.54 27.87 21.00
CA LYS A 316 -13.84 26.51 20.52
C LYS A 316 -15.02 25.93 21.30
N LEU A 317 -15.93 25.28 20.56
CA LEU A 317 -17.20 24.66 20.97
C LEU A 317 -18.48 25.50 20.77
N LYS A 318 -18.54 26.29 19.69
CA LYS A 318 -19.79 26.75 19.06
C LYS A 318 -19.82 26.50 17.55
N SER A 319 -20.12 25.26 17.17
CA SER A 319 -20.60 24.84 15.84
C SER A 319 -20.97 23.35 15.92
N ALA A 320 -22.16 22.86 15.60
CA ALA A 320 -23.49 23.45 15.34
C ALA A 320 -24.52 22.35 15.76
N HIS A 321 -25.78 22.60 16.16
CA HIS A 321 -26.92 23.05 15.35
C HIS A 321 -27.03 22.30 14.00
N GLU A 322 -28.12 21.61 13.63
CA GLU A 322 -29.39 21.41 14.34
C GLU A 322 -30.24 20.31 13.67
N ASN A 323 -31.30 19.87 14.38
CA ASN A 323 -32.60 19.34 13.94
C ASN A 323 -32.68 18.12 12.99
N GLU A 324 -33.45 17.06 13.31
CA GLU A 324 -34.88 16.99 13.73
C GLU A 324 -35.82 17.18 12.54
N GLU A 325 -36.66 16.17 12.23
CA GLU A 325 -38.13 16.31 12.28
C GLU A 325 -38.90 15.08 11.76
N ALA A 326 -40.20 15.07 12.11
CA ALA A 326 -41.33 14.61 11.31
C ALA A 326 -41.86 13.16 11.41
N ARG A 327 -42.75 12.98 12.41
CA ARG A 327 -44.17 12.55 12.25
C ARG A 327 -44.48 11.07 11.89
N PHE A 328 -45.57 10.41 12.28
CA PHE A 328 -46.71 10.62 13.21
C PHE A 328 -47.77 9.53 12.86
N ASN A 329 -48.03 8.54 13.74
CA ASN A 329 -49.36 7.91 13.97
C ASN A 329 -50.07 7.06 12.84
N ARG A 330 -51.09 6.19 13.06
CA ARG A 330 -51.72 5.56 14.28
C ARG A 330 -52.92 4.61 13.91
N ALA A 331 -52.94 3.39 14.49
CA ALA A 331 -54.08 2.58 15.02
C ALA A 331 -55.22 1.93 14.15
N THR A 332 -55.93 1.00 14.84
CA THR A 332 -57.30 0.39 14.63
C THR A 332 -57.53 -0.64 13.51
N ALA A 333 -58.44 -1.64 13.62
CA ALA A 333 -59.07 -2.34 14.78
C ALA A 333 -59.86 -3.61 14.35
N GLU A 334 -59.89 -4.61 15.24
CA GLU A 334 -60.97 -5.55 15.62
C GLU A 334 -62.35 -5.52 14.90
N LYS A 335 -62.94 -6.69 14.59
CA LYS A 335 -64.38 -6.78 14.23
C LYS A 335 -65.14 -8.10 14.50
N GLU A 336 -64.85 -9.19 13.80
CA GLU A 336 -65.94 -10.08 13.30
C GLU A 336 -65.91 -11.56 13.77
N ALA A 337 -67.07 -12.09 14.22
CA ALA A 337 -67.36 -13.52 14.43
C ALA A 337 -68.89 -13.80 14.58
N LYS A 338 -69.52 -14.61 13.69
CA LYS A 338 -70.86 -15.29 13.85
C LYS A 338 -71.37 -15.91 12.52
N TYR A 339 -71.95 -17.12 12.52
CA TYR A 339 -72.95 -17.55 11.49
C TYR A 339 -73.86 -18.78 11.89
N GLN A 340 -73.55 -20.01 11.46
CA GLN A 340 -74.52 -21.11 11.16
C GLN A 340 -74.78 -22.13 12.29
N LEU A 341 -75.87 -22.93 12.17
CA LEU A 341 -76.04 -24.22 12.88
C LEU A 341 -77.03 -25.25 12.26
N ASP A 342 -78.28 -24.90 11.90
CA ASP A 342 -79.35 -25.88 11.56
C ASP A 342 -79.00 -26.77 10.33
N GLU A 343 -79.37 -28.09 10.22
CA GLU A 343 -79.65 -28.92 8.97
C GLU A 343 -79.97 -30.50 9.12
N LYS A 344 -80.87 -31.12 8.26
CA LYS A 344 -81.23 -32.54 7.79
C LYS A 344 -82.65 -33.23 8.08
N GLU A 345 -83.61 -33.45 7.12
CA GLU A 345 -84.96 -34.19 7.30
C GLU A 345 -85.75 -34.69 6.00
N LYS A 346 -86.95 -35.34 6.16
CA LYS A 346 -88.04 -35.86 5.24
C LYS A 346 -87.80 -37.10 4.32
N LEU A 347 -88.73 -38.10 4.31
CA LEU A 347 -89.09 -39.06 3.20
C LEU A 347 -90.07 -40.19 3.64
N GLU A 348 -90.90 -40.77 2.73
CA GLU A 348 -91.97 -41.73 3.14
C GLU A 348 -92.39 -42.93 2.21
N LYS A 349 -93.51 -42.90 1.45
CA LYS A 349 -94.39 -44.09 1.16
C LYS A 349 -94.77 -44.34 -0.32
N GLN A 350 -94.74 -45.61 -0.79
CA GLN A 350 -95.27 -46.14 -2.08
C GLN A 350 -95.30 -47.69 -2.07
N ALA A 351 -96.26 -48.42 -2.72
CA ALA A 351 -96.17 -49.92 -2.85
C ALA A 351 -97.07 -50.75 -3.83
N LYS A 352 -98.41 -50.61 -3.89
CA LYS A 352 -99.31 -51.82 -3.92
C LYS A 352 -99.87 -52.45 -5.24
N ILE A 353 -99.49 -52.04 -6.46
CA ILE A 353 -100.33 -52.19 -7.69
C ILE A 353 -100.26 -53.54 -8.51
N ILE A 354 -99.53 -54.57 -8.09
CA ILE A 354 -98.80 -55.45 -9.04
C ILE A 354 -99.51 -56.69 -9.68
N ARG A 355 -100.70 -57.16 -9.28
CA ARG A 355 -101.05 -58.61 -9.41
C ARG A 355 -101.84 -59.17 -10.62
N GLU A 356 -102.65 -58.42 -11.38
CA GLU A 356 -103.60 -59.01 -12.35
C GLU A 356 -102.98 -59.43 -13.70
N ILE A 357 -101.67 -59.29 -13.87
CA ILE A 357 -100.92 -59.36 -15.15
C ILE A 357 -100.65 -60.81 -15.65
N ASN A 358 -101.31 -61.83 -15.10
CA ASN A 358 -100.77 -63.21 -15.10
C ASN A 358 -101.35 -64.24 -16.11
N GLU A 359 -102.57 -64.12 -16.64
CA GLU A 359 -103.19 -65.27 -17.36
C GLU A 359 -103.11 -65.22 -18.90
N HIS A 360 -103.12 -64.04 -19.53
CA HIS A 360 -102.81 -63.86 -20.97
C HIS A 360 -101.52 -64.59 -21.38
N ARG A 361 -100.57 -64.62 -20.44
CA ARG A 361 -99.25 -65.25 -20.57
C ARG A 361 -99.29 -66.66 -21.13
N LEU A 362 -100.29 -67.49 -20.80
CA LEU A 362 -100.20 -68.95 -20.97
C LEU A 362 -100.35 -69.45 -22.41
N HIS A 363 -101.18 -68.83 -23.25
CA HIS A 363 -101.35 -69.27 -24.65
C HIS A 363 -100.31 -68.65 -25.60
N GLU A 364 -99.70 -67.54 -25.20
CA GLU A 364 -98.44 -67.04 -25.77
C GLU A 364 -97.34 -68.12 -25.73
N ILE A 365 -97.23 -68.88 -24.62
CA ILE A 365 -96.09 -69.78 -24.33
C ILE A 365 -95.83 -70.82 -25.42
N ASP A 366 -96.84 -71.49 -25.98
CA ASP A 366 -96.59 -72.60 -26.91
C ASP A 366 -96.33 -72.17 -28.36
N ARG A 367 -96.84 -70.99 -28.79
CA ARG A 367 -96.39 -70.40 -30.06
C ARG A 367 -94.98 -69.85 -29.90
N HIS A 368 -94.73 -69.13 -28.80
CA HIS A 368 -93.37 -68.82 -28.35
C HIS A 368 -92.52 -70.07 -28.44
N ARG A 369 -92.86 -71.20 -27.83
CA ARG A 369 -92.01 -72.39 -27.72
C ARG A 369 -91.34 -72.87 -29.02
N LYS A 370 -92.00 -72.77 -30.17
CA LYS A 370 -91.45 -73.16 -31.48
C LYS A 370 -90.71 -72.04 -32.20
N GLU A 371 -91.17 -70.81 -32.05
CA GLU A 371 -90.42 -69.62 -32.48
C GLU A 371 -89.11 -69.58 -31.67
N LEU A 372 -89.20 -69.66 -30.35
CA LEU A 372 -88.18 -69.91 -29.32
C LEU A 372 -87.26 -71.10 -29.61
N GLU A 373 -87.63 -72.12 -30.39
CA GLU A 373 -86.68 -73.20 -30.76
C GLU A 373 -85.77 -72.81 -31.92
N LYS A 374 -86.31 -72.13 -32.94
CA LYS A 374 -85.50 -71.56 -34.03
C LYS A 374 -84.74 -70.32 -33.59
N GLU A 375 -85.37 -69.52 -32.73
CA GLU A 375 -84.78 -68.41 -32.01
C GLU A 375 -83.69 -68.94 -31.08
N LYS A 376 -83.87 -70.04 -30.34
CA LYS A 376 -82.75 -70.71 -29.61
C LYS A 376 -81.60 -71.13 -30.53
N GLU A 377 -81.84 -71.68 -31.71
CA GLU A 377 -80.74 -72.04 -32.62
C GLU A 377 -80.05 -70.80 -33.22
N ALA A 378 -80.80 -69.75 -33.51
CA ALA A 378 -80.25 -68.45 -33.92
C ALA A 378 -79.47 -67.80 -32.77
N GLU A 379 -80.04 -67.73 -31.56
CA GLU A 379 -79.41 -67.33 -30.31
C GLU A 379 -78.17 -68.16 -30.01
N TYR A 380 -78.15 -69.48 -30.26
CA TYR A 380 -76.98 -70.32 -30.00
C TYR A 380 -75.84 -70.01 -30.96
N ASN A 381 -76.15 -69.73 -32.23
CA ASN A 381 -75.16 -69.27 -33.20
C ASN A 381 -74.71 -67.83 -32.90
N GLU A 382 -75.62 -66.94 -32.56
CA GLU A 382 -75.34 -65.54 -32.19
C GLU A 382 -74.52 -65.49 -30.89
N VAL A 383 -74.83 -66.33 -29.89
CA VAL A 383 -74.03 -66.51 -28.66
C VAL A 383 -72.66 -67.09 -29.00
N ARG A 384 -72.54 -68.03 -29.95
CA ARG A 384 -71.23 -68.51 -30.40
C ARG A 384 -70.42 -67.40 -31.08
N GLU A 385 -71.06 -66.54 -31.87
CA GLU A 385 -70.43 -65.38 -32.52
C GLU A 385 -70.09 -64.28 -31.50
N ARG A 386 -70.95 -64.01 -30.51
CA ARG A 386 -70.67 -63.12 -29.37
C ARG A 386 -69.51 -63.63 -28.54
N ILE A 387 -69.46 -64.93 -28.22
CA ILE A 387 -68.34 -65.56 -27.50
C ILE A 387 -67.06 -65.47 -28.33
N ALA A 388 -67.10 -65.72 -29.64
CA ALA A 388 -65.94 -65.58 -30.51
C ALA A 388 -65.45 -64.12 -30.59
N ALA A 389 -66.38 -63.15 -30.64
CA ALA A 389 -66.05 -61.72 -30.60
C ALA A 389 -65.50 -61.29 -29.23
N GLU A 390 -66.07 -61.78 -28.12
CA GLU A 390 -65.62 -61.52 -26.76
C GLU A 390 -64.23 -62.11 -26.51
N LEU A 391 -63.96 -63.33 -27.00
CA LEU A 391 -62.63 -63.93 -26.99
C LEU A 391 -61.64 -63.12 -27.83
N ALA A 392 -62.00 -62.69 -29.04
CA ALA A 392 -61.14 -61.85 -29.88
C ALA A 392 -60.85 -60.47 -29.24
N VAL A 393 -61.84 -59.87 -28.57
CA VAL A 393 -61.66 -58.64 -27.78
C VAL A 393 -60.77 -58.89 -26.57
N ALA A 394 -60.96 -60.00 -25.84
CA ALA A 394 -60.14 -60.36 -24.69
C ALA A 394 -58.68 -60.65 -25.09
N GLU A 395 -58.44 -61.35 -26.21
CA GLU A 395 -57.12 -61.56 -26.79
C GLU A 395 -56.46 -60.24 -27.20
N TYR A 396 -57.20 -59.36 -27.88
CA TYR A 396 -56.71 -58.03 -28.26
C TYR A 396 -56.40 -57.15 -27.04
N GLU A 397 -57.27 -57.15 -26.03
CA GLU A 397 -57.04 -56.46 -24.75
C GLU A 397 -55.81 -57.02 -24.04
N ASN A 398 -55.64 -58.34 -23.99
CA ASN A 398 -54.50 -58.99 -23.34
C ASN A 398 -53.20 -58.67 -24.09
N ALA A 399 -53.22 -58.63 -25.42
CA ALA A 399 -52.09 -58.18 -26.23
C ALA A 399 -51.76 -56.68 -25.99
N CYS A 400 -52.79 -55.82 -25.84
CA CYS A 400 -52.58 -54.41 -25.49
C CYS A 400 -52.04 -54.23 -24.06
N LYS A 401 -52.56 -54.98 -23.08
CA LYS A 401 -52.08 -55.01 -21.70
C LYS A 401 -50.62 -55.51 -21.64
N ALA A 402 -50.26 -56.53 -22.42
CA ALA A 402 -48.90 -57.05 -22.51
C ALA A 402 -47.92 -56.03 -23.13
N LYS A 403 -48.31 -55.35 -24.22
CA LYS A 403 -47.53 -54.23 -24.80
C LYS A 403 -47.30 -53.12 -23.79
N ARG A 404 -48.37 -52.64 -23.14
CA ARG A 404 -48.29 -51.60 -22.10
C ARG A 404 -47.42 -52.02 -20.91
N LEU A 405 -47.45 -53.29 -20.50
CA LEU A 405 -46.57 -53.83 -19.46
C LEU A 405 -45.10 -53.77 -19.89
N GLU A 406 -44.77 -54.12 -21.14
CA GLU A 406 -43.39 -54.07 -21.63
C GLU A 406 -42.90 -52.63 -21.85
N GLU A 407 -43.77 -51.71 -22.26
CA GLU A 407 -43.49 -50.26 -22.28
C GLU A 407 -43.16 -49.75 -20.87
N ILE A 408 -43.97 -50.09 -19.86
CA ILE A 408 -43.71 -49.72 -18.45
C ILE A 408 -42.40 -50.33 -17.94
N LYS A 409 -42.09 -51.58 -18.27
CA LYS A 409 -40.79 -52.20 -17.96
C LYS A 409 -39.64 -51.51 -18.69
N GLY A 410 -39.83 -51.11 -19.95
CA GLY A 410 -38.85 -50.35 -20.73
C GLY A 410 -38.52 -49.01 -20.07
N LEU A 411 -39.54 -48.24 -19.72
CA LEU A 411 -39.42 -46.98 -18.98
C LEU A 411 -38.76 -47.19 -17.61
N SER A 412 -39.15 -48.24 -16.87
CA SER A 412 -38.53 -48.56 -15.57
C SER A 412 -37.03 -48.89 -15.70
N ARG A 413 -36.62 -49.61 -16.75
CA ARG A 413 -35.19 -49.87 -17.04
C ARG A 413 -34.44 -48.59 -17.42
N GLN A 414 -35.06 -47.70 -18.20
CA GLN A 414 -34.46 -46.40 -18.56
C GLN A 414 -34.28 -45.50 -17.33
N LEU A 415 -35.30 -45.36 -16.48
CA LEU A 415 -35.22 -44.58 -15.25
C LEU A 415 -34.18 -45.14 -14.26
N LEU A 416 -34.02 -46.46 -14.20
CA LEU A 416 -32.95 -47.09 -13.41
C LEU A 416 -31.57 -46.75 -13.97
N GLN A 417 -31.37 -46.83 -15.30
CA GLN A 417 -30.11 -46.47 -15.93
C GLN A 417 -29.79 -44.99 -15.72
N GLU A 418 -30.74 -44.08 -15.95
CA GLU A 418 -30.57 -42.65 -15.66
C GLU A 418 -30.19 -42.38 -14.21
N SER A 419 -30.71 -43.15 -13.25
CA SER A 419 -30.38 -43.03 -11.82
C SER A 419 -28.93 -43.48 -11.53
N ILE A 420 -28.47 -44.53 -12.22
CA ILE A 420 -27.08 -44.99 -12.16
C ILE A 420 -26.16 -43.93 -12.78
N ASP A 421 -26.45 -43.48 -14.01
CA ASP A 421 -25.66 -42.48 -14.73
C ASP A 421 -25.57 -41.16 -13.92
N LYS A 422 -26.67 -40.70 -13.31
CA LYS A 422 -26.67 -39.52 -12.42
C LYS A 422 -25.80 -39.72 -11.19
N ARG A 423 -25.79 -40.92 -10.59
CA ARG A 423 -24.93 -41.27 -9.44
C ARG A 423 -23.46 -41.33 -9.83
N GLU A 424 -23.13 -41.93 -10.98
CA GLU A 424 -21.75 -41.99 -11.50
C GLU A 424 -21.22 -40.59 -11.82
N ASN A 425 -22.01 -39.77 -12.53
CA ASN A 425 -21.66 -38.37 -12.80
C ASN A 425 -21.43 -37.56 -11.51
N ALA A 426 -22.30 -37.68 -10.51
CA ALA A 426 -22.12 -37.00 -9.23
C ALA A 426 -20.84 -37.46 -8.48
N ILE A 427 -20.48 -38.75 -8.57
CA ILE A 427 -19.22 -39.27 -8.02
C ILE A 427 -18.01 -38.72 -8.80
N GLU A 428 -18.10 -38.61 -10.13
CA GLU A 428 -17.04 -38.00 -10.93
C GLU A 428 -16.88 -36.50 -10.69
N GLU A 429 -17.97 -35.74 -10.62
CA GLU A 429 -17.96 -34.33 -10.25
C GLU A 429 -17.31 -34.14 -8.89
N ARG A 430 -17.70 -34.94 -7.89
CA ARG A 430 -17.09 -34.89 -6.55
C ARG A 430 -15.60 -35.24 -6.56
N LYS A 431 -15.16 -36.19 -7.39
CA LYS A 431 -13.72 -36.50 -7.58
C LYS A 431 -12.98 -35.31 -8.21
N LYS A 432 -13.56 -34.67 -9.23
CA LYS A 432 -13.01 -33.48 -9.90
C LYS A 432 -12.92 -32.29 -8.94
N GLU A 433 -13.93 -32.06 -8.09
CA GLU A 433 -13.87 -31.06 -7.01
C GLU A 433 -12.72 -31.30 -6.03
N ILE A 434 -12.57 -32.55 -5.55
CA ILE A 434 -11.49 -32.93 -4.62
C ILE A 434 -10.12 -32.77 -5.29
N GLU A 435 -10.00 -33.12 -6.58
CA GLU A 435 -8.76 -32.93 -7.34
C GLU A 435 -8.42 -31.43 -7.53
N ILE A 436 -9.41 -30.59 -7.87
CA ILE A 436 -9.25 -29.14 -8.00
C ILE A 436 -8.79 -28.55 -6.66
N ALA A 437 -9.51 -28.80 -5.57
CA ALA A 437 -9.13 -28.33 -4.23
C ALA A 437 -7.75 -28.87 -3.80
N GLY A 438 -7.41 -30.11 -4.15
CA GLY A 438 -6.09 -30.68 -3.92
C GLY A 438 -4.98 -29.99 -4.72
N ASN A 439 -5.26 -29.55 -5.94
CA ASN A 439 -4.33 -28.83 -6.81
C ASN A 439 -4.18 -27.35 -6.42
N GLU A 440 -5.26 -26.69 -5.99
CA GLU A 440 -5.23 -25.35 -5.39
C GLU A 440 -4.37 -25.33 -4.11
N ASN A 441 -4.55 -26.31 -3.22
CA ASN A 441 -3.71 -26.44 -2.02
C ASN A 441 -2.23 -26.65 -2.36
N LYS A 442 -1.90 -27.45 -3.39
CA LYS A 442 -0.50 -27.58 -3.87
C LYS A 442 0.04 -26.25 -4.41
N LEU A 443 -0.77 -25.48 -5.14
CA LEU A 443 -0.37 -24.19 -5.67
C LEU A 443 -0.08 -23.19 -4.54
N ILE A 444 -0.96 -23.09 -3.54
CA ILE A 444 -0.78 -22.26 -2.34
C ILE A 444 0.51 -22.65 -1.59
N GLN A 445 0.80 -23.96 -1.46
CA GLN A 445 2.06 -24.42 -0.85
C GLN A 445 3.29 -24.01 -1.66
N ILE A 446 3.23 -24.07 -3.00
CA ILE A 446 4.32 -23.62 -3.87
C ILE A 446 4.52 -22.10 -3.74
N GLU A 447 3.45 -21.31 -3.71
CA GLU A 447 3.51 -19.85 -3.53
C GLU A 447 4.06 -19.44 -2.15
N GLU A 448 3.63 -20.09 -1.08
CA GLU A 448 4.17 -19.84 0.27
C GLU A 448 5.64 -20.28 0.37
N ASN A 449 6.04 -21.39 -0.27
CA ASN A 449 7.45 -21.78 -0.35
C ASN A 449 8.29 -20.71 -1.08
N ILE A 450 7.82 -20.20 -2.23
CA ILE A 450 8.47 -19.09 -2.97
C ILE A 450 8.57 -17.83 -2.11
N PHE A 451 7.50 -17.50 -1.36
CA PHE A 451 7.49 -16.38 -0.43
C PHE A 451 8.48 -16.54 0.72
N GLN A 452 8.55 -17.72 1.35
CA GLN A 452 9.49 -17.97 2.44
C GLN A 452 10.95 -17.94 1.95
N ASP A 453 11.21 -18.47 0.74
CA ASP A 453 12.53 -18.41 0.10
C ASP A 453 12.98 -16.95 -0.19
N TYR A 454 12.05 -16.12 -0.66
CA TYR A 454 12.28 -14.69 -0.88
C TYR A 454 12.46 -13.94 0.45
N ALA A 455 11.58 -14.16 1.43
CA ALA A 455 11.65 -13.56 2.75
C ALA A 455 12.97 -13.91 3.46
N TYR A 456 13.41 -15.16 3.40
CA TYR A 456 14.68 -15.64 3.94
C TYR A 456 15.88 -14.92 3.33
N ARG A 457 15.88 -14.70 2.00
CA ARG A 457 16.94 -13.91 1.31
C ARG A 457 16.95 -12.45 1.79
N VAL A 458 15.79 -11.80 1.91
CA VAL A 458 15.67 -10.42 2.39
C VAL A 458 16.11 -10.28 3.86
N ILE A 459 15.66 -11.21 4.72
CA ILE A 459 16.03 -11.34 6.14
C ILE A 459 17.56 -11.48 6.27
N ASN A 460 18.18 -12.40 5.54
CA ASN A 460 19.62 -12.62 5.58
C ASN A 460 20.41 -11.42 5.05
N HIS A 461 19.96 -10.78 3.98
CA HIS A 461 20.58 -9.56 3.46
C HIS A 461 20.53 -8.42 4.50
N CYS A 462 19.40 -8.22 5.19
CA CYS A 462 19.30 -7.22 6.25
C CYS A 462 20.14 -7.58 7.48
N ARG A 463 20.22 -8.86 7.84
CA ARG A 463 21.05 -9.37 8.95
C ARG A 463 22.53 -9.14 8.68
N ALA A 464 23.01 -9.46 7.48
CA ALA A 464 24.40 -9.24 7.06
C ALA A 464 24.79 -7.75 7.09
N ASN A 465 23.84 -6.87 6.75
CA ASN A 465 24.02 -5.41 6.81
C ASN A 465 23.85 -4.81 8.23
N GLY A 466 23.74 -5.62 9.28
CA GLY A 466 23.62 -5.13 10.67
C GLY A 466 22.39 -4.26 10.91
N ARG A 467 21.26 -4.61 10.27
CA ARG A 467 19.94 -3.98 10.46
C ARG A 467 19.09 -4.81 11.43
N ASN A 468 18.14 -4.18 12.11
CA ASN A 468 17.20 -4.90 12.98
C ASN A 468 16.22 -5.73 12.12
N VAL A 469 16.29 -7.05 12.21
CA VAL A 469 15.54 -7.99 11.34
C VAL A 469 14.18 -8.39 11.92
N TYR A 470 13.89 -8.04 13.19
CA TYR A 470 12.67 -8.43 13.89
C TYR A 470 11.36 -8.06 13.15
N PRO A 471 11.22 -6.88 12.51
CA PRO A 471 10.04 -6.57 11.69
C PRO A 471 9.83 -7.53 10.51
N LEU A 472 10.92 -7.95 9.85
CA LEU A 472 10.87 -8.88 8.71
C LEU A 472 10.53 -10.29 9.18
N GLU A 473 11.16 -10.75 10.26
CA GLU A 473 10.87 -12.06 10.85
C GLU A 473 9.39 -12.15 11.27
N LYS A 474 8.85 -11.10 11.90
CA LYS A 474 7.41 -11.02 12.24
C LYS A 474 6.51 -11.05 11.00
N ALA A 475 6.86 -10.32 9.93
CA ALA A 475 6.08 -10.29 8.70
C ALA A 475 6.12 -11.61 7.90
N ALA A 476 7.23 -12.36 7.99
CA ALA A 476 7.35 -13.69 7.38
C ALA A 476 6.57 -14.77 8.16
N HIS A 477 6.47 -14.63 9.49
CA HIS A 477 5.83 -15.62 10.39
C HIS A 477 4.31 -15.56 10.47
N THR A 478 3.66 -14.42 10.20
CA THR A 478 2.21 -14.42 10.04
C THR A 478 1.84 -15.32 8.87
N GLY A 479 0.96 -16.30 9.04
CA GLY A 479 0.61 -17.25 7.98
C GLY A 479 -0.55 -16.75 7.10
N ALA A 480 -0.63 -17.21 5.85
CA ALA A 480 -1.74 -16.89 4.95
C ALA A 480 -3.11 -17.47 5.38
N MET A 481 -3.13 -18.45 6.29
CA MET A 481 -4.33 -19.22 6.65
C MET A 481 -5.01 -18.84 7.97
N THR A 482 -4.47 -17.92 8.78
CA THR A 482 -5.00 -17.65 10.12
C THR A 482 -5.17 -16.17 10.43
N GLY A 483 -6.40 -15.70 10.31
CA GLY A 483 -6.86 -14.43 10.94
C GLY A 483 -6.83 -14.47 12.48
N LEU A 484 -6.56 -15.64 13.09
CA LEU A 484 -6.19 -15.76 14.49
C LEU A 484 -4.66 -15.62 14.62
N GLY A 485 -4.21 -14.52 15.22
CA GLY A 485 -2.80 -14.21 15.43
C GLY A 485 -2.14 -15.03 16.54
N THR A 486 -2.06 -16.35 16.39
CA THR A 486 -1.50 -17.28 17.40
C THR A 486 -0.22 -17.98 16.91
N GLY A 487 0.72 -17.20 16.38
CA GLY A 487 2.10 -17.65 16.13
C GLY A 487 3.03 -17.10 17.22
N LEU A 488 3.46 -17.93 18.16
CA LEU A 488 4.55 -17.60 19.10
C LEU A 488 5.87 -17.41 18.31
N PRO A 489 6.73 -16.45 18.68
CA PRO A 489 7.96 -16.19 17.95
C PRO A 489 8.92 -17.39 18.03
N GLY A 490 9.40 -17.87 16.88
CA GLY A 490 10.53 -18.81 16.80
C GLY A 490 10.33 -20.07 15.95
N LYS A 491 9.15 -20.33 15.36
CA LYS A 491 8.97 -21.41 14.38
C LYS A 491 7.99 -20.98 13.27
N PRO A 492 8.33 -21.15 11.98
CA PRO A 492 7.33 -21.05 10.91
C PRO A 492 6.34 -22.21 11.09
N SER A 493 5.06 -21.90 11.30
CA SER A 493 4.00 -22.90 11.41
C SER A 493 3.63 -23.41 10.01
N LEU A 494 4.52 -24.22 9.44
CA LEU A 494 4.21 -25.03 8.28
C LEU A 494 3.26 -26.14 8.75
N VAL A 495 1.96 -25.81 8.77
CA VAL A 495 0.90 -26.79 8.93
C VAL A 495 0.95 -27.67 7.69
N LYS A 496 1.71 -28.77 7.80
CA LYS A 496 1.51 -29.92 6.94
C LYS A 496 0.11 -30.41 7.23
N ALA A 497 -0.83 -30.06 6.35
CA ALA A 497 -2.08 -30.78 6.27
C ALA A 497 -1.73 -32.19 5.76
N ASP A 498 -1.51 -33.12 6.68
CA ASP A 498 -1.33 -34.53 6.33
C ASP A 498 -2.66 -35.05 5.78
N VAL A 499 -2.75 -35.12 4.45
CA VAL A 499 -3.95 -35.49 3.68
C VAL A 499 -4.42 -36.94 3.94
N ASN A 500 -3.74 -37.66 4.85
CA ASN A 500 -3.98 -39.08 5.13
C ASN A 500 -5.05 -39.35 6.21
N GLU A 501 -5.46 -38.37 7.03
CA GLU A 501 -6.46 -38.62 8.08
C GLU A 501 -7.93 -38.61 7.60
N LEU A 502 -8.20 -38.18 6.36
CA LEU A 502 -9.56 -38.17 5.78
C LEU A 502 -9.93 -39.46 5.02
N ASN A 503 -9.03 -40.45 4.93
CA ASN A 503 -9.26 -41.69 4.19
C ASN A 503 -9.72 -42.88 5.06
N ASN A 504 -10.03 -42.67 6.35
CA ASN A 504 -10.35 -43.77 7.28
C ASN A 504 -11.76 -43.68 7.91
N THR A 505 -12.75 -43.24 7.15
CA THR A 505 -14.17 -43.58 7.42
C THR A 505 -14.58 -44.68 6.45
N GLN A 506 -14.21 -45.90 6.81
CA GLN A 506 -14.59 -47.12 6.11
C GLN A 506 -16.11 -47.31 6.24
N THR A 507 -16.78 -47.60 5.13
CA THR A 507 -18.24 -47.80 5.09
C THR A 507 -18.58 -49.20 5.57
N ASP A 508 -18.97 -49.32 6.84
CA ASP A 508 -19.60 -50.53 7.38
C ASP A 508 -21.09 -50.56 6.94
N ASP A 509 -21.34 -51.02 5.72
CA ASP A 509 -22.69 -51.38 5.23
C ASP A 509 -23.10 -52.74 5.82
N ASP A 510 -23.45 -52.78 7.11
CA ASP A 510 -24.01 -53.98 7.75
C ASP A 510 -25.55 -53.90 7.84
N LEU A 511 -26.21 -54.84 7.17
CA LEU A 511 -27.67 -54.90 7.04
C LEU A 511 -28.34 -55.43 8.33
N THR A 512 -29.03 -54.57 9.08
CA THR A 512 -30.01 -55.02 10.08
C THR A 512 -31.40 -54.43 9.85
N ASN A 513 -32.32 -55.27 9.38
CA ASN A 513 -33.75 -54.99 9.38
C ASN A 513 -34.26 -54.74 10.81
N THR A 514 -34.81 -53.56 11.10
CA THR A 514 -35.83 -53.42 12.17
C THR A 514 -36.77 -52.25 11.90
N GLU A 515 -37.85 -52.49 11.15
CA GLU A 515 -38.98 -51.55 11.14
C GLU A 515 -39.68 -51.59 12.50
N VAL A 516 -39.62 -50.50 13.26
CA VAL A 516 -40.51 -50.26 14.40
C VAL A 516 -41.30 -48.98 14.16
N ASN A 517 -42.58 -49.16 13.85
CA ASN A 517 -43.56 -48.09 13.76
C ASN A 517 -43.54 -47.18 15.00
N LYS A 518 -43.20 -45.90 14.83
CA LYS A 518 -43.64 -44.83 15.74
C LYS A 518 -44.18 -43.62 14.97
N SER A 519 -45.50 -43.54 14.97
CA SER A 519 -46.29 -42.37 14.59
C SER A 519 -45.72 -41.10 15.23
N THR A 520 -45.45 -40.08 14.41
CA THR A 520 -45.16 -38.73 14.91
C THR A 520 -46.09 -37.73 14.24
N ASN A 521 -47.00 -37.25 15.07
CA ASN A 521 -47.92 -36.14 14.86
C ASN A 521 -47.18 -34.88 14.36
N ASN A 522 -47.72 -34.16 13.36
CA ASN A 522 -47.57 -32.70 13.30
C ASN A 522 -48.58 -32.03 12.35
N ASN A 523 -49.20 -30.96 12.86
CA ASN A 523 -50.16 -30.11 12.15
C ASN A 523 -49.45 -29.09 11.25
N ASN A 524 -50.10 -28.74 10.13
CA ASN A 524 -50.38 -27.37 9.63
C ASN A 524 -50.54 -27.39 8.10
N ILE A 525 -51.38 -26.63 7.40
CA ILE A 525 -52.52 -25.73 7.66
C ILE A 525 -52.99 -25.29 6.23
N ASN A 526 -54.14 -24.62 6.09
CA ASN A 526 -54.78 -24.12 4.84
C ASN A 526 -55.65 -25.15 4.09
N GLY A 527 -56.87 -24.83 3.65
CA GLY A 527 -57.65 -23.62 3.92
C GLY A 527 -58.87 -23.47 3.00
N SER A 528 -60.05 -23.31 3.59
CA SER A 528 -61.25 -22.63 3.05
C SER A 528 -61.80 -23.02 1.66
N SER A 529 -62.99 -23.65 1.63
CA SER A 529 -64.18 -22.95 1.12
C SER A 529 -65.53 -23.63 1.42
N SER A 530 -66.49 -22.76 1.69
CA SER A 530 -67.89 -22.95 2.08
C SER A 530 -68.75 -23.80 1.13
N ASN A 531 -69.72 -24.54 1.68
CA ASN A 531 -71.16 -24.18 1.58
C ASN A 531 -72.08 -25.11 2.40
N SER A 532 -73.18 -24.53 2.91
CA SER A 532 -74.26 -25.11 3.75
C SER A 532 -75.42 -25.73 2.93
N ILE A 533 -76.33 -26.55 3.53
CA ILE A 533 -77.84 -26.48 3.41
C ILE A 533 -78.70 -27.75 3.81
N VAL A 534 -79.87 -27.47 4.44
CA VAL A 534 -81.20 -28.11 4.77
C VAL A 534 -81.48 -29.16 5.89
N LEU A 535 -82.33 -28.73 6.88
CA LEU A 535 -83.40 -29.32 7.81
C LEU A 535 -83.13 -29.79 9.30
N ASN A 536 -83.80 -30.80 9.91
CA ASN A 536 -83.41 -31.49 11.19
C ASN A 536 -84.25 -32.77 11.55
N GLY A 537 -83.68 -33.95 11.93
CA GLY A 537 -84.52 -35.16 12.16
C GLY A 537 -83.91 -36.43 12.84
N ASN A 538 -84.12 -36.59 14.15
CA ASN A 538 -83.82 -37.80 14.94
C ASN A 538 -85.02 -38.77 15.05
N LYS A 539 -84.78 -40.10 14.96
CA LYS A 539 -85.21 -41.19 15.90
C LYS A 539 -85.52 -42.55 15.25
N THR A 540 -84.60 -43.49 15.46
CA THR A 540 -84.81 -44.85 15.98
C THR A 540 -86.12 -45.60 15.65
N ASN A 541 -85.98 -46.69 14.89
CA ASN A 541 -86.15 -48.06 15.40
C ASN A 541 -85.21 -49.02 14.64
#